data_AF-A0A9R0WPI4-F1
#
_entry.id   AF-A0A9R0WPI4-F1
#
_cell.length_a   1.000
_cell.length_b   1.000
_cell.length_c   1.000
_cell.angle_alpha   90.00
_cell.angle_beta   90.00
_cell.angle_gamma   90.00
#
_symmetry.space_group_name_H-M   'P 1'
#
loop_
_entity.id
_entity.type
_entity.pdbx_description
1 polymer ?
#
loop_
_entity_poly.entity_id
_entity_poly.type
_entity_poly.pdbx_seq_one_letter_code
_entity_poly.pdbx_strand_id
1 'polypeptide(L)'
;MATPTVEKPDGVEIREVWAENLEAEFAVIREIVDDYPYVAMDTEFPGVVCRPLGTFKSNADFNYATLKANVDLLKLLTGSNLPDTSSGFFDLIRIYFPVIYDIKHLMRFCNSLHGGLNKLAELLDVERVGICHQAGSDSLLTALSFNKLKESYFGGLTEKYAGVLYGLGTEGGETTSVH
;
A
#
# COMPACT_ATOMS: atom_id res chain seq x y z
N MET A 1 5.00 -7.25 34.11
CA MET A 1 4.10 -6.28 33.43
C MET A 1 3.28 -7.07 32.45
N ALA A 2 1.96 -7.12 32.60
CA ALA A 2 1.08 -7.78 31.64
C ALA A 2 0.88 -6.82 30.46
N THR A 3 1.13 -7.30 29.25
CA THR A 3 0.77 -6.60 28.01
C THR A 3 -0.75 -6.48 27.92
N PRO A 4 -1.31 -5.30 27.60
CA PRO A 4 -2.74 -5.15 27.47
C PRO A 4 -3.21 -5.91 26.23
N THR A 5 -4.07 -6.90 26.43
CA THR A 5 -4.80 -7.57 25.36
C THR A 5 -5.95 -6.65 24.94
N VAL A 6 -5.79 -5.98 23.80
CA VAL A 6 -6.89 -5.28 23.13
C VAL A 6 -7.83 -6.36 22.62
N GLU A 7 -9.06 -6.42 23.14
CA GLU A 7 -10.08 -7.35 22.67
C GLU A 7 -10.39 -7.03 21.21
N LYS A 8 -10.20 -8.04 20.34
CA LYS A 8 -10.47 -7.94 18.90
C LYS A 8 -12.00 -7.97 18.69
N PRO A 9 -12.57 -7.19 17.77
CA PRO A 9 -13.97 -7.36 17.37
C PRO A 9 -14.20 -8.82 16.92
N ASP A 10 -15.36 -9.38 17.28
CA ASP A 10 -15.66 -10.81 17.14
C ASP A 10 -15.33 -11.34 15.74
N GLY A 11 -14.34 -12.24 15.67
CA GLY A 11 -14.02 -13.03 14.48
C GLY A 11 -12.84 -12.55 13.61
N VAL A 12 -12.22 -11.41 13.88
CA VAL A 12 -11.04 -10.95 13.10
C VAL A 12 -9.73 -11.39 13.76
N GLU A 13 -8.91 -12.15 13.04
CA GLU A 13 -7.62 -12.65 13.52
C GLU A 13 -6.46 -12.12 12.67
N ILE A 14 -5.48 -11.46 13.31
CA ILE A 14 -4.15 -11.22 12.73
C ILE A 14 -3.27 -12.42 13.08
N ARG A 15 -2.74 -13.08 12.05
CA ARG A 15 -1.91 -14.28 12.15
C ARG A 15 -0.45 -13.95 11.90
N GLU A 16 0.41 -14.32 12.85
CA GLU A 16 1.86 -14.17 12.71
C GLU A 16 2.43 -15.29 11.84
N VAL A 17 3.27 -14.92 10.87
CA VAL A 17 3.87 -15.87 9.91
C VAL A 17 5.39 -15.87 10.08
N TRP A 18 5.92 -17.06 10.34
CA TRP A 18 7.33 -17.37 10.55
C TRP A 18 7.76 -18.51 9.60
N ALA A 19 9.03 -18.89 9.63
CA ALA A 19 9.58 -19.90 8.71
C ALA A 19 8.86 -21.25 8.83
N GLU A 20 8.43 -21.60 10.03
CA GLU A 20 7.77 -22.87 10.38
C GLU A 20 6.33 -22.99 9.90
N ASN A 21 5.60 -21.88 9.73
CA ASN A 21 4.20 -21.89 9.27
C ASN A 21 3.97 -21.16 7.93
N LEU A 22 5.03 -20.66 7.29
CA LEU A 22 4.95 -19.94 6.00
C LEU A 22 4.11 -20.68 4.96
N GLU A 23 4.42 -21.95 4.70
CA GLU A 23 3.73 -22.76 3.69
C GLU A 23 2.26 -23.03 4.03
N ALA A 24 1.96 -23.18 5.32
CA ALA A 24 0.59 -23.42 5.79
C ALA A 24 -0.28 -22.17 5.60
N GLU A 25 0.22 -20.98 5.97
CA GLU A 25 -0.53 -19.74 5.79
C GLU A 25 -0.65 -19.36 4.31
N PHE A 26 0.37 -19.61 3.48
CA PHE A 26 0.27 -19.46 2.03
C PHE A 26 -0.71 -20.44 1.38
N ALA A 27 -0.92 -21.63 1.96
CA ALA A 27 -1.98 -22.54 1.50
C ALA A 27 -3.37 -21.94 1.75
N VAL A 28 -3.59 -21.35 2.93
CA VAL A 28 -4.85 -20.66 3.25
C VAL A 28 -5.08 -19.47 2.32
N ILE A 29 -4.07 -18.62 2.10
CA ILE A 29 -4.18 -17.47 1.17
C ILE A 29 -4.57 -17.95 -0.24
N ARG A 30 -3.94 -19.01 -0.74
CA ARG A 30 -4.24 -19.57 -2.07
C ARG A 30 -5.65 -20.13 -2.18
N GLU A 31 -6.21 -20.66 -1.09
CA GLU A 31 -7.57 -21.19 -1.08
C GLU A 31 -8.62 -20.07 -1.18
N ILE A 32 -8.36 -18.90 -0.61
CA ILE A 32 -9.35 -17.82 -0.48
C ILE A 32 -9.19 -16.69 -1.52
N VAL A 33 -8.04 -16.57 -2.18
CA VAL A 33 -7.72 -15.38 -3.00
C VAL A 33 -8.69 -15.17 -4.17
N ASP A 34 -9.27 -16.25 -4.71
CA ASP A 34 -10.24 -16.18 -5.80
C ASP A 34 -11.60 -15.60 -5.33
N ASP A 35 -11.99 -15.87 -4.08
CA ASP A 35 -13.22 -15.37 -3.47
C ASP A 35 -13.03 -13.97 -2.83
N TYR A 36 -11.81 -13.66 -2.39
CA TYR A 36 -11.43 -12.41 -1.73
C TYR A 36 -10.29 -11.68 -2.49
N PRO A 37 -10.55 -11.12 -3.68
CA PRO A 37 -9.52 -10.64 -4.62
C PRO A 37 -8.94 -9.25 -4.29
N TYR A 38 -9.14 -8.74 -3.07
CA TYR A 38 -8.56 -7.48 -2.60
C TYR A 38 -7.47 -7.76 -1.57
N VAL A 39 -6.23 -7.41 -1.92
CA VAL A 39 -5.08 -7.51 -1.03
C VAL A 39 -4.62 -6.12 -0.64
N ALA A 40 -4.58 -5.83 0.65
CA ALA A 40 -3.93 -4.65 1.20
C ALA A 40 -2.56 -5.04 1.74
N MET A 41 -1.58 -4.18 1.53
CA MET A 41 -0.20 -4.40 1.94
C MET A 41 0.31 -3.15 2.65
N ASP A 42 1.02 -3.37 3.74
CA ASP A 42 1.87 -2.40 4.38
C ASP A 42 3.20 -3.07 4.74
N THR A 43 4.27 -2.28 4.76
CA THR A 43 5.61 -2.79 5.08
C THR A 43 6.29 -1.86 6.06
N GLU A 44 6.82 -2.42 7.13
CA GLU A 44 7.68 -1.69 8.05
C GLU A 44 9.14 -1.74 7.55
N PHE A 45 9.76 -0.58 7.41
CA PHE A 45 11.16 -0.48 7.02
C PHE A 45 11.88 0.52 7.94
N PRO A 46 13.22 0.45 8.09
CA PRO A 46 13.99 1.32 8.99
C PRO A 46 14.05 2.81 8.54
N GLY A 47 13.09 3.25 7.72
CA GLY A 47 13.01 4.60 7.20
C GLY A 47 13.99 4.89 6.06
N VAL A 48 14.16 6.18 5.80
CA VAL A 48 15.10 6.70 4.80
C VAL A 48 16.49 6.78 5.41
N VAL A 49 17.36 5.83 5.05
CA VAL A 49 18.75 5.74 5.48
C VAL A 49 19.63 6.69 4.68
N CYS A 50 19.34 6.83 3.38
CA CYS A 50 20.11 7.70 2.49
C CYS A 50 19.21 8.54 1.59
N ARG A 51 19.71 9.73 1.23
CA ARG A 51 19.09 10.61 0.25
C ARG A 51 20.07 10.84 -0.90
N PRO A 52 19.65 10.65 -2.16
CA PRO A 52 20.52 10.85 -3.30
C PRO A 52 20.85 12.35 -3.45
N LEU A 53 22.11 12.63 -3.75
CA LEU A 53 22.59 14.00 -4.01
C LEU A 53 22.57 14.28 -5.51
N GLY A 54 22.19 15.49 -5.89
CA GLY A 54 22.22 15.93 -7.29
C GLY A 54 21.01 16.77 -7.69
N THR A 55 20.93 17.06 -8.98
CA THR A 55 19.80 17.76 -9.59
C THR A 55 18.83 16.76 -10.19
N PHE A 56 17.55 16.92 -9.89
CA PHE A 56 16.48 16.05 -10.37
C PHE A 56 15.53 16.87 -11.25
N LYS A 57 14.97 16.24 -12.29
CA LYS A 57 14.07 16.91 -13.23
C LYS A 57 12.72 17.22 -12.60
N SER A 58 12.30 16.41 -11.62
CA SER A 58 11.05 16.57 -10.89
C SER A 58 11.16 16.02 -9.47
N ASN A 59 10.19 16.36 -8.63
CA ASN A 59 10.05 15.74 -7.30
C ASN A 59 9.78 14.23 -7.41
N ALA A 60 9.08 13.77 -8.45
CA ALA A 60 8.83 12.35 -8.67
C ALA A 60 10.14 11.59 -8.95
N ASP A 61 11.05 12.16 -9.75
CA ASP A 61 12.37 11.57 -10.01
C ASP A 61 13.22 11.52 -8.74
N PHE A 62 13.19 12.58 -7.93
CA PHE A 62 13.88 12.60 -6.64
C PHE A 62 13.32 11.54 -5.67
N ASN A 63 11.99 11.42 -5.59
CA ASN A 63 11.34 10.44 -4.75
C ASN A 63 11.64 9.01 -5.20
N TYR A 64 11.63 8.75 -6.51
CA TYR A 64 11.99 7.44 -7.05
C TYR A 64 13.45 7.10 -6.78
N ALA A 65 14.38 8.05 -6.99
CA ALA A 65 15.79 7.84 -6.68
C ALA A 65 16.01 7.55 -5.18
N THR A 66 15.25 8.22 -4.30
CA THR A 66 15.27 7.96 -2.86
C THR A 66 14.74 6.57 -2.54
N LEU A 67 13.60 6.17 -3.12
CA LEU A 67 13.03 4.83 -2.97
C LEU A 67 14.04 3.76 -3.41
N LYS A 68 14.57 3.88 -4.63
CA LYS A 68 15.55 2.96 -5.21
C LYS A 68 16.74 2.75 -4.29
N ALA A 69 17.35 3.84 -3.82
CA ALA A 69 18.55 3.77 -2.98
C ALA A 69 18.28 3.06 -1.64
N ASN A 70 17.10 3.25 -1.04
CA ASN A 70 16.77 2.63 0.24
C ASN A 70 16.26 1.19 0.09
N VAL A 71 15.51 0.86 -0.97
CA VAL A 71 15.02 -0.50 -1.21
C VAL A 71 16.15 -1.43 -1.68
N ASP A 72 17.02 -0.98 -2.58
CA ASP A 72 18.14 -1.78 -3.07
C ASP A 72 19.15 -2.10 -1.96
N LEU A 73 19.37 -1.15 -1.05
CA LEU A 73 20.24 -1.35 0.12
C LEU A 73 19.70 -2.44 1.04
N LEU A 74 18.37 -2.56 1.15
CA LEU A 74 17.69 -3.48 2.04
C LEU A 74 17.30 -4.82 1.36
N LYS A 75 17.40 -4.92 0.03
CA LYS A 75 17.08 -6.11 -0.80
C LYS A 75 15.70 -6.74 -0.52
N LEU A 76 14.71 -5.93 -0.14
CA LEU A 76 13.50 -6.41 0.51
C LEU A 76 12.50 -7.14 -0.41
N LEU A 77 12.39 -6.74 -1.67
CA LEU A 77 11.23 -7.14 -2.50
C LEU A 77 11.56 -8.11 -3.62
N THR A 78 12.67 -7.91 -4.33
CA THR A 78 12.97 -8.66 -5.56
C THR A 78 14.20 -9.55 -5.45
N GLY A 79 14.98 -9.42 -4.37
CA GLY A 79 16.33 -10.00 -4.29
C GLY A 79 17.30 -9.46 -5.35
N SER A 80 16.90 -8.41 -6.08
CA SER A 80 17.63 -7.74 -7.16
C SER A 80 17.54 -6.22 -6.99
N ASN A 81 18.34 -5.47 -7.73
CA ASN A 81 18.16 -4.01 -7.78
C ASN A 81 16.85 -3.67 -8.50
N LEU A 82 16.18 -2.61 -8.04
CA LEU A 82 15.10 -1.95 -8.76
C LEU A 82 15.62 -1.34 -10.08
N PRO A 83 14.74 -1.13 -11.08
CA PRO A 83 15.13 -0.51 -12.34
C PRO A 83 15.84 0.83 -12.20
N ASP A 84 16.66 1.22 -13.17
CA ASP A 84 17.37 2.51 -13.11
C ASP A 84 16.45 3.72 -13.38
N THR A 85 15.26 3.48 -13.91
CA THR A 85 14.29 4.52 -14.26
C THR A 85 12.94 4.25 -13.63
N SER A 86 12.24 5.33 -13.27
CA SER A 86 10.87 5.25 -12.75
C SER A 86 9.93 4.56 -13.73
N SER A 87 10.08 4.81 -15.04
CA SER A 87 9.32 4.11 -16.09
C SER A 87 9.50 2.59 -16.00
N GLY A 88 10.75 2.11 -15.94
CA GLY A 88 11.02 0.67 -15.83
C GLY A 88 10.44 0.06 -14.55
N PHE A 89 10.40 0.82 -13.45
CA PHE A 89 9.71 0.40 -12.23
C PHE A 89 8.19 0.28 -12.43
N PHE A 90 7.56 1.26 -13.06
CA PHE A 90 6.12 1.20 -13.36
C PHE A 90 5.80 0.07 -14.35
N ASP A 91 6.70 -0.28 -15.26
CA ASP A 91 6.52 -1.43 -16.14
C ASP A 91 6.49 -2.74 -15.34
N LEU A 92 7.36 -2.90 -14.35
CA LEU A 92 7.30 -4.05 -13.42
C LEU A 92 6.03 -4.04 -12.58
N ILE A 93 5.63 -2.88 -12.04
CA ILE A 93 4.39 -2.76 -11.24
C ILE A 93 3.19 -3.20 -12.08
N ARG A 94 3.09 -2.81 -13.34
CA ARG A 94 1.98 -3.22 -14.23
C ARG A 94 1.96 -4.73 -14.50
N ILE A 95 3.12 -5.38 -14.49
CA ILE A 95 3.21 -6.84 -14.68
C ILE A 95 2.74 -7.58 -13.42
N TYR A 96 3.22 -7.19 -12.23
CA TYR A 96 2.93 -7.90 -10.99
C TYR A 96 1.61 -7.47 -10.32
N PHE A 97 1.25 -6.19 -10.44
CA PHE A 97 0.08 -5.56 -9.84
C PHE A 97 -0.70 -4.76 -10.90
N PRO A 98 -1.36 -5.44 -11.85
CA PRO A 98 -2.05 -4.78 -12.97
C PRO A 98 -3.16 -3.82 -12.50
N VAL A 99 -3.73 -4.08 -11.33
CA VAL A 99 -4.67 -3.17 -10.64
C VAL A 99 -4.11 -2.91 -9.24
N ILE A 100 -3.68 -1.67 -9.02
CA ILE A 100 -3.17 -1.20 -7.73
C ILE A 100 -3.78 0.15 -7.40
N TYR A 101 -4.15 0.33 -6.13
CA TYR A 101 -4.68 1.58 -5.62
C TYR A 101 -3.78 2.10 -4.51
N ASP A 102 -3.43 3.38 -4.61
CA ASP A 102 -2.78 4.11 -3.53
C ASP A 102 -3.84 4.96 -2.81
N ILE A 103 -4.13 4.64 -1.54
CA ILE A 103 -5.11 5.36 -0.73
C ILE A 103 -4.74 6.85 -0.61
N LYS A 104 -3.45 7.17 -0.49
CA LYS A 104 -2.98 8.54 -0.39
C LYS A 104 -3.24 9.31 -1.68
N HIS A 105 -3.15 8.63 -2.84
CA HIS A 105 -3.56 9.20 -4.11
C HIS A 105 -5.08 9.44 -4.15
N LEU A 106 -5.89 8.44 -3.79
CA LEU A 106 -7.35 8.56 -3.77
C LEU A 106 -7.85 9.70 -2.87
N MET A 107 -7.26 9.87 -1.69
CA MET A 107 -7.60 10.94 -0.75
C MET A 107 -7.50 12.34 -1.39
N ARG A 108 -6.68 12.54 -2.42
CA ARG A 108 -6.55 13.85 -3.11
C ARG A 108 -7.82 14.27 -3.84
N PHE A 109 -8.71 13.33 -4.14
CA PHE A 109 -9.99 13.57 -4.81
C PHE A 109 -11.16 13.66 -3.83
N CYS A 110 -10.90 13.51 -2.53
CA CYS A 110 -11.89 13.55 -1.48
C CYS A 110 -11.73 14.83 -0.67
N ASN A 111 -12.66 15.78 -0.85
CA ASN A 111 -12.70 16.97 0.00
C ASN A 111 -12.80 16.53 1.47
N SER A 112 -12.03 17.16 2.35
CA SER A 112 -11.90 16.91 3.81
C SER A 112 -10.97 15.76 4.28
N LEU A 113 -10.54 14.85 3.41
CA LEU A 113 -9.63 13.77 3.83
C LEU A 113 -8.16 14.20 3.75
N HIS A 114 -7.41 14.01 4.84
CA HIS A 114 -6.01 14.41 4.96
C HIS A 114 -5.29 13.62 6.06
N GLY A 115 -3.97 13.79 6.16
CA GLY A 115 -3.15 13.07 7.15
C GLY A 115 -2.70 11.68 6.69
N GLY A 116 -2.17 10.88 7.63
CA GLY A 116 -1.76 9.49 7.40
C GLY A 116 -2.89 8.48 7.66
N LEU A 117 -2.60 7.19 7.55
CA LEU A 117 -3.58 6.10 7.66
C LEU A 117 -4.44 6.17 8.92
N ASN A 118 -3.84 6.40 10.10
CA ASN A 118 -4.59 6.55 11.35
C ASN A 118 -5.60 7.70 11.32
N LYS A 119 -5.21 8.84 10.74
CA LYS A 119 -6.11 9.99 10.65
C LYS A 119 -7.24 9.73 9.64
N LEU A 120 -6.92 9.06 8.54
CA LEU A 120 -7.93 8.62 7.58
C LEU A 120 -8.95 7.69 8.23
N ALA A 121 -8.49 6.68 8.98
CA ALA A 121 -9.37 5.74 9.67
C ALA A 121 -10.30 6.45 10.67
N GLU A 122 -9.76 7.40 11.45
CA GLU A 122 -10.57 8.25 12.34
C GLU A 122 -11.64 9.04 11.57
N LEU A 123 -11.28 9.67 10.44
CA LEU A 123 -12.21 10.44 9.61
C LEU A 123 -13.27 9.59 8.92
N LEU A 124 -12.97 8.31 8.65
CA LEU A 124 -13.87 7.35 8.02
C LEU A 124 -14.67 6.50 9.02
N ASP A 125 -14.47 6.72 10.33
CA ASP A 125 -15.06 5.92 11.40
C ASP A 125 -14.73 4.42 11.24
N VAL A 126 -13.44 4.12 11.01
CA VAL A 126 -12.90 2.77 10.89
C VAL A 126 -12.04 2.48 12.11
N GLU A 127 -12.42 1.45 12.86
CA GLU A 127 -11.68 1.03 14.05
C GLU A 127 -10.46 0.19 13.67
N ARG A 128 -9.35 0.43 14.37
CA ARG A 128 -8.13 -0.37 14.22
C ARG A 128 -8.24 -1.66 15.02
N VAL A 129 -7.84 -2.76 14.39
CA VAL A 129 -7.61 -4.04 15.05
C VAL A 129 -6.11 -4.33 15.08
N GLY A 130 -5.57 -4.63 16.26
CA GLY A 130 -4.14 -4.88 16.45
C GLY A 130 -3.32 -3.64 16.82
N ILE A 131 -2.00 -3.81 16.88
CA ILE A 131 -1.07 -2.77 17.35
C ILE A 131 -0.73 -1.83 16.18
N CYS A 132 -0.68 -0.52 16.42
CA CYS A 132 -0.24 0.46 15.42
C CYS A 132 1.25 0.29 15.10
N HIS A 133 1.66 0.50 13.85
CA HIS A 133 3.04 0.29 13.37
C HIS A 133 3.44 -1.20 13.36
N GLN A 134 2.49 -2.02 12.92
CA GLN A 134 2.71 -3.43 12.61
C GLN A 134 2.03 -3.72 11.28
N ALA A 135 2.81 -4.21 10.32
CA ALA A 135 2.37 -4.44 8.95
C ALA A 135 1.03 -5.18 8.84
N GLY A 136 0.76 -6.20 9.68
CA GLY A 136 -0.52 -6.92 9.68
C GLY A 136 -1.73 -6.04 10.08
N SER A 137 -1.59 -5.29 11.17
CA SER A 137 -2.61 -4.35 11.68
C SER A 137 -2.82 -3.17 10.73
N ASP A 138 -1.73 -2.62 10.17
CA ASP A 138 -1.79 -1.51 9.21
C ASP A 138 -2.31 -1.94 7.84
N SER A 139 -2.02 -3.16 7.38
CA SER A 139 -2.62 -3.74 6.16
C SER A 139 -4.13 -3.94 6.33
N LEU A 140 -4.58 -4.44 7.48
CA LEU A 140 -6.00 -4.60 7.77
C LEU A 140 -6.71 -3.23 7.82
N LEU A 141 -6.13 -2.25 8.52
CA LEU A 141 -6.68 -0.90 8.57
C LEU A 141 -6.73 -0.24 7.17
N THR A 142 -5.72 -0.51 6.34
CA THR A 142 -5.66 -0.09 4.93
C THR A 142 -6.82 -0.69 4.14
N ALA A 143 -7.06 -2.01 4.22
CA ALA A 143 -8.17 -2.68 3.53
C ALA A 143 -9.54 -2.11 3.93
N LEU A 144 -9.79 -1.98 5.23
CA LEU A 144 -11.05 -1.45 5.76
C LEU A 144 -11.27 0.01 5.36
N SER A 145 -10.21 0.83 5.45
CA SER A 145 -10.27 2.23 5.04
C SER A 145 -10.52 2.37 3.54
N PHE A 146 -9.86 1.56 2.70
CA PHE A 146 -10.08 1.55 1.26
C PHE A 146 -11.53 1.21 0.92
N ASN A 147 -12.10 0.16 1.52
CA ASN A 147 -13.49 -0.22 1.28
C ASN A 147 -14.45 0.91 1.68
N LYS A 148 -14.27 1.50 2.87
CA LYS A 148 -15.12 2.62 3.32
C LYS A 148 -14.97 3.84 2.41
N LEU A 149 -13.75 4.16 1.98
CA LEU A 149 -13.43 5.25 1.06
C LEU A 149 -14.10 5.05 -0.30
N LYS A 150 -13.94 3.85 -0.89
CA LYS A 150 -14.52 3.44 -2.18
C LYS A 150 -16.04 3.60 -2.19
N GLU A 151 -16.71 3.11 -1.16
CA GLU A 151 -18.17 3.21 -1.06
C GLU A 151 -18.64 4.66 -0.81
N SER A 152 -17.98 5.36 0.13
CA SER A 152 -18.49 6.65 0.62
C SER A 152 -18.18 7.84 -0.30
N TYR A 153 -17.06 7.79 -1.06
CA TYR A 153 -16.60 8.91 -1.87
C TYR A 153 -16.59 8.62 -3.37
N PHE A 154 -16.56 7.35 -3.77
CA PHE A 154 -16.42 6.97 -5.17
C PHE A 154 -17.62 6.17 -5.72
N GLY A 155 -18.63 5.89 -4.88
CA GLY A 155 -19.82 5.14 -5.29
C GLY A 155 -19.48 3.75 -5.84
N GLY A 156 -18.39 3.15 -5.34
CA GLY A 156 -17.89 1.86 -5.82
C GLY A 156 -16.96 1.91 -7.04
N LEU A 157 -16.82 3.04 -7.73
CA LEU A 157 -16.09 3.15 -9.00
C LEU A 157 -14.73 3.83 -8.83
N THR A 158 -13.66 3.03 -8.78
CA THR A 158 -12.29 3.51 -8.50
C THR A 158 -11.31 3.28 -9.65
N GLU A 159 -11.71 2.59 -10.70
CA GLU A 159 -10.86 2.05 -11.78
C GLU A 159 -10.04 3.14 -12.47
N LYS A 160 -10.61 4.34 -12.64
CA LYS A 160 -9.93 5.48 -13.27
C LYS A 160 -8.74 6.02 -12.47
N TYR A 161 -8.58 5.61 -11.22
CA TYR A 161 -7.49 6.02 -10.32
C TYR A 161 -6.44 4.92 -10.12
N ALA A 162 -6.63 3.74 -10.72
CA ALA A 162 -5.71 2.63 -10.60
C ALA A 162 -4.35 2.94 -11.23
N GLY A 163 -3.28 2.35 -10.69
CA GLY A 163 -1.93 2.43 -11.26
C GLY A 163 -1.15 3.71 -10.96
N VAL A 164 -1.72 4.66 -10.20
CA VAL A 164 -1.03 5.90 -9.81
C VAL A 164 -0.58 5.81 -8.35
N LEU A 165 0.74 5.91 -8.15
CA LEU A 165 1.36 5.89 -6.81
C LEU A 165 1.69 7.31 -6.35
N TYR A 166 1.27 7.65 -5.13
CA TYR A 166 1.46 8.96 -4.56
C TYR A 166 2.95 9.32 -4.44
N GLY A 167 3.32 10.48 -4.97
CA GLY A 167 4.69 10.97 -4.94
C GLY A 167 5.63 10.35 -5.98
N LEU A 168 5.20 9.35 -6.75
CA LEU A 168 6.01 8.69 -7.79
C LEU A 168 5.40 8.78 -9.19
N GLY A 169 4.07 8.73 -9.30
CA GLY A 169 3.38 8.83 -10.58
C GLY A 169 3.43 10.26 -11.16
N THR A 170 3.57 10.37 -12.48
CA THR A 170 3.34 11.63 -13.19
C THR A 170 1.84 11.86 -13.31
N GLU A 171 1.34 13.04 -12.92
CA GLU A 171 -0.05 13.45 -13.16
C GLU A 171 -0.28 13.64 -14.65
N GLY A 172 -0.53 12.54 -15.34
CA GLY A 172 -0.79 12.47 -16.77
C GLY A 172 -1.73 11.30 -16.98
N GLY A 173 -3.00 11.50 -16.64
CA GLY A 173 -4.05 10.60 -17.07
C GLY A 173 -4.16 10.68 -18.58
N GLU A 174 -3.47 9.80 -19.30
CA GLU A 174 -3.93 9.42 -20.61
C GLU A 174 -5.27 8.70 -20.40
N THR A 175 -6.32 9.47 -20.62
CA THR A 175 -7.66 8.95 -20.87
C THR A 175 -7.54 8.10 -22.12
N THR A 176 -7.36 6.79 -21.96
CA THR A 176 -7.70 5.86 -23.02
C THR A 176 -9.22 5.88 -23.13
N SER A 177 -9.72 6.82 -23.94
CA SER A 177 -11.04 6.73 -24.52
C SER A 177 -11.09 5.44 -25.32
N VAL A 178 -11.78 4.44 -24.79
CA VAL A 178 -12.13 3.25 -25.55
C VAL A 178 -13.18 3.67 -26.56
N HIS A 179 -12.80 3.74 -27.83
CA HIS A 179 -13.70 3.57 -28.96
C HIS A 179 -13.44 2.20 -29.57
#